data_AF-K9QUE1-F1
#
_entry.id   AF-K9QUE1-F1
#
_cell.length_a   1.000
_cell.length_b   1.000
_cell.length_c   1.000
_cell.angle_alpha   90.00
_cell.angle_beta   90.00
_cell.angle_gamma   90.00
#
_symmetry.space_group_name_H-M   'P 1'
#
loop_
_entity.id
_entity.type
_entity.pdbx_description
1 polymer ?
#
loop_
_entity_poly.entity_id
_entity_poly.type
_entity_poly.pdbx_seq_one_letter_code
_entity_poly.pdbx_strand_id
1 'polypeptide(L)'
;MSLCINPSCTQPQNRDDELFCLTCGSELLLKGRYRVMRQLGGGGFGLTFEVNEVRSNTPKVLKVLINNQEWLQWMLANTVAWVVGFTMFNMNRFNSNFLIGFTLVILLPATLWGGMQWFILRRLFPCKWWVVLTVLGVTVGFFLSAGIYDNWRFLGWVWVAMSGAVWGGVLGITQWLMLRWQFSHSSWWLVANTILGSLIIYSFYAGSLVYGFVALTGFGAVTGGTLVWLMRQPAVKY
;
A
#
# COMPACT_ATOMS: atom_id res chain seq x y z
N MET A 1 1.36 -31.67 17.87
CA MET A 1 0.44 -30.81 17.10
C MET A 1 1.23 -30.08 16.06
N SER A 2 0.78 -30.12 14.81
CA SER A 2 1.46 -29.52 13.66
C SER A 2 0.73 -28.23 13.25
N LEU A 3 1.50 -27.23 12.83
CA LEU A 3 1.00 -25.93 12.42
C LEU A 3 1.13 -25.78 10.90
N CYS A 4 0.02 -25.48 10.24
CA CYS A 4 0.00 -25.07 8.85
C CYS A 4 0.59 -23.66 8.71
N ILE A 5 1.62 -23.51 7.87
CA ILE A 5 2.27 -22.20 7.61
C ILE A 5 1.57 -21.38 6.51
N ASN A 6 0.53 -21.93 5.87
CA ASN A 6 -0.24 -21.20 4.87
C ASN A 6 -1.02 -20.05 5.56
N PRO A 7 -0.73 -18.78 5.23
CA PRO A 7 -1.40 -17.64 5.85
C PRO A 7 -2.90 -17.57 5.54
N SER A 8 -3.37 -18.28 4.51
CA SER A 8 -4.80 -18.35 4.15
C SER A 8 -5.56 -19.48 4.88
N CYS A 9 -4.92 -20.19 5.80
CA CYS A 9 -5.55 -21.28 6.54
C CYS A 9 -6.37 -20.76 7.73
N THR A 10 -7.67 -21.07 7.78
CA THR A 10 -8.57 -20.62 8.86
C THR A 10 -8.41 -21.41 10.15
N GLN A 11 -7.99 -22.68 10.06
CA GLN A 11 -7.69 -23.56 11.20
C GLN A 11 -6.33 -24.22 10.95
N PRO A 12 -5.24 -23.59 11.42
CA PRO A 12 -3.89 -24.04 11.09
C PRO A 12 -3.40 -25.20 11.96
N GLN A 13 -4.12 -25.57 13.04
CA GLN A 13 -3.74 -26.70 13.88
C GLN A 13 -4.15 -28.02 13.23
N ASN A 14 -3.20 -28.94 13.10
CA ASN A 14 -3.39 -30.26 12.55
C ASN A 14 -2.74 -31.30 13.48
N ARG A 15 -3.09 -32.57 13.29
CA ARG A 15 -2.44 -33.67 14.00
C ARG A 15 -1.03 -33.93 13.45
N ASP A 16 -0.23 -34.70 14.17
CA ASP A 16 1.17 -35.00 13.80
C ASP A 16 1.28 -36.18 12.82
N ASP A 17 0.20 -36.83 12.44
CA ASP A 17 0.16 -37.89 11.43
C ASP A 17 -0.15 -37.33 10.02
N GLU A 18 -0.76 -36.16 9.95
CA GLU A 18 -1.19 -35.57 8.69
C GLU A 18 -0.01 -35.04 7.84
N LEU A 19 -0.04 -35.36 6.55
CA LEU A 19 0.89 -34.85 5.53
C LEU A 19 0.40 -33.54 4.90
N PHE A 20 -0.93 -33.37 4.83
CA PHE A 20 -1.59 -32.21 4.26
C PHE A 20 -2.53 -31.61 5.30
N CYS A 21 -2.70 -30.29 5.25
CA CYS A 21 -3.62 -29.60 6.15
C CYS A 21 -5.07 -29.96 5.82
N LEU A 22 -5.83 -30.42 6.82
CA LEU A 22 -7.23 -30.81 6.67
C LEU A 22 -8.14 -29.64 6.24
N THR A 23 -7.73 -28.41 6.55
CA THR A 23 -8.52 -27.20 6.31
C THR A 23 -8.27 -26.58 4.93
N CYS A 24 -7.01 -26.57 4.47
CA CYS A 24 -6.63 -25.85 3.24
C CYS A 24 -5.88 -26.70 2.21
N GLY A 25 -5.60 -27.97 2.49
CA GLY A 25 -4.91 -28.88 1.58
C GLY A 25 -3.42 -28.62 1.38
N SER A 26 -2.83 -27.61 2.05
CA SER A 26 -1.40 -27.33 1.91
C SER A 26 -0.54 -28.43 2.55
N GLU A 27 0.61 -28.73 1.96
CA GLU A 27 1.60 -29.64 2.56
C GLU A 27 2.10 -29.13 3.92
N LEU A 28 2.10 -30.00 4.94
CA LEU A 28 2.54 -29.69 6.30
C LEU A 28 4.06 -29.93 6.51
N LEU A 29 4.70 -30.63 5.58
CA LEU A 29 6.12 -30.94 5.58
C LEU A 29 6.90 -30.01 4.65
N LEU A 30 7.72 -29.15 5.24
CA LEU A 30 8.60 -28.27 4.48
C LEU A 30 9.77 -29.08 3.90
N LYS A 31 9.90 -29.04 2.58
CA LYS A 31 10.89 -29.83 1.81
C LYS A 31 10.86 -31.32 2.18
N GLY A 32 9.69 -31.85 2.55
CA GLY A 32 9.54 -33.25 2.97
C GLY A 32 10.30 -33.65 4.24
N ARG A 33 10.77 -32.71 5.07
CA ARG A 33 11.63 -33.01 6.23
C ARG A 33 11.27 -32.31 7.54
N TYR A 34 10.80 -31.08 7.48
CA TYR A 34 10.55 -30.27 8.67
C TYR A 34 9.06 -30.02 8.85
N ARG A 35 8.57 -30.25 10.06
CA ARG A 35 7.18 -29.97 10.43
C ARG A 35 7.14 -28.78 11.37
N VAL A 36 6.30 -27.80 11.05
CA VAL A 36 6.15 -26.62 11.91
C VAL A 36 5.29 -27.00 13.12
N MET A 37 5.74 -26.63 14.33
CA MET A 37 5.05 -26.96 15.58
C MET A 37 4.31 -25.74 16.13
N ARG A 38 5.02 -24.61 16.25
CA ARG A 38 4.46 -23.33 16.72
C ARG A 38 5.30 -22.15 16.27
N GLN A 39 4.71 -20.96 16.29
CA GLN A 39 5.43 -19.72 16.12
C GLN A 39 6.13 -19.35 17.44
N LEU A 40 7.43 -19.04 17.37
CA LEU A 40 8.23 -18.58 18.52
C LEU A 40 8.25 -17.06 18.65
N GLY A 41 8.18 -16.35 17.53
CA GLY A 41 8.17 -14.90 17.50
C GLY A 41 8.04 -14.34 16.08
N GLY A 42 7.72 -13.06 15.96
CA GLY A 42 7.64 -12.36 14.68
C GLY A 42 8.05 -10.91 14.83
N GLY A 43 8.81 -10.40 13.87
CA GLY A 43 9.24 -9.01 13.82
C GLY A 43 9.34 -8.50 12.38
N GLY A 44 9.78 -7.25 12.21
CA GLY A 44 9.85 -6.59 10.90
C GLY A 44 10.69 -7.33 9.84
N PHE A 45 11.64 -8.16 10.26
CA PHE A 45 12.58 -8.86 9.38
C PHE A 45 12.27 -10.36 9.18
N GLY A 46 11.23 -10.89 9.81
CA GLY A 46 10.89 -12.29 9.66
C GLY A 46 9.98 -12.88 10.72
N LEU A 47 9.48 -14.07 10.43
CA LEU A 47 8.77 -14.95 11.35
C LEU A 47 9.70 -16.08 11.79
N THR A 48 9.70 -16.38 13.07
CA THR A 48 10.49 -17.46 13.67
C THR A 48 9.56 -18.55 14.16
N PHE A 49 9.79 -19.78 13.71
CA PHE A 49 9.01 -20.96 14.06
C PHE A 49 9.89 -22.01 14.71
N GLU A 50 9.29 -22.75 15.64
CA GLU A 50 9.81 -24.04 16.09
C GLU A 50 9.37 -25.10 15.08
N VAL A 51 10.34 -25.85 14.56
CA VAL A 51 10.09 -26.95 13.63
C VAL A 51 10.72 -28.22 14.15
N ASN A 52 10.09 -29.36 13.93
CA ASN A 52 10.63 -30.66 14.26
C ASN A 52 11.09 -31.38 12.99
N GLU A 53 12.29 -31.96 13.00
CA GLU A 53 12.77 -32.79 11.90
C GLU A 53 12.23 -34.21 12.04
N VAL A 54 11.46 -34.69 11.06
CA VAL A 54 10.70 -35.95 11.20
C VAL A 54 11.59 -37.19 11.32
N ARG A 55 12.78 -37.17 10.70
CA ARG A 55 13.70 -38.33 10.72
C ARG A 55 14.42 -38.50 12.06
N SER A 56 14.82 -37.40 12.68
CA SER A 56 15.65 -37.38 13.89
C SER A 56 14.87 -37.01 15.15
N ASN A 57 13.61 -36.57 15.00
CA ASN A 57 12.79 -36.02 16.06
C ASN A 57 13.50 -34.90 16.86
N THR A 58 14.34 -34.11 16.18
CA THR A 58 15.10 -33.02 16.79
C THR A 58 14.43 -31.67 16.55
N PRO A 59 14.19 -30.87 17.60
CA PRO A 59 13.67 -29.53 17.46
C PRO A 59 14.72 -28.62 16.81
N LYS A 60 14.27 -27.77 15.87
CA LYS A 60 15.05 -26.80 15.12
C LYS A 60 14.28 -25.48 15.03
N VAL A 61 14.98 -24.42 14.66
CA VAL A 61 14.39 -23.10 14.44
C VAL A 61 14.37 -22.79 12.95
N LEU A 62 13.18 -22.48 12.43
CA LEU A 62 13.00 -21.96 11.07
C LEU A 62 12.77 -20.46 11.12
N LYS A 63 13.60 -19.69 10.41
CA LYS A 63 13.41 -18.25 10.24
C LYS A 63 12.99 -17.95 8.80
N VAL A 64 11.75 -17.49 8.64
CA VAL A 64 11.21 -17.04 7.35
C VAL A 64 11.49 -15.55 7.23
N LEU A 65 12.38 -15.17 6.32
CA LEU A 65 12.69 -13.76 6.07
C LEU A 65 11.56 -13.11 5.28
N ILE A 66 11.09 -11.96 5.76
CA ILE A 66 10.12 -11.14 5.05
C ILE A 66 10.91 -10.12 4.23
N ASN A 67 10.77 -10.16 2.91
CA ASN A 67 11.40 -9.16 2.06
C ASN A 67 10.65 -7.82 2.17
N ASN A 68 11.20 -6.87 2.93
CA ASN A 68 10.66 -5.51 3.02
C ASN A 68 11.03 -4.63 1.82
N GLN A 69 11.70 -5.19 0.79
CA GLN A 69 12.00 -4.42 -0.43
C GLN A 69 10.74 -3.86 -1.08
N GLU A 70 9.60 -4.54 -1.02
CA GLU A 70 8.35 -4.03 -1.60
C GLU A 70 7.86 -2.76 -0.87
N TRP A 71 7.96 -2.71 0.46
CA TRP A 71 7.65 -1.51 1.25
C TRP A 71 8.58 -0.36 0.91
N LEU A 72 9.89 -0.63 0.83
CA LEU A 72 10.89 0.38 0.53
C LEU A 72 10.73 0.92 -0.89
N GLN A 73 10.53 0.04 -1.87
CA GLN A 73 10.25 0.41 -3.27
C GLN A 73 8.97 1.26 -3.36
N TRP A 74 7.94 0.91 -2.59
CA TRP A 74 6.70 1.69 -2.53
C TRP A 74 6.94 3.09 -1.99
N MET A 75 7.63 3.21 -0.86
CA MET A 75 7.96 4.50 -0.24
C MET A 75 8.76 5.38 -1.21
N LEU A 76 9.80 4.83 -1.83
CA LEU A 76 10.63 5.54 -2.81
C LEU A 76 9.83 6.00 -4.03
N ALA A 77 8.95 5.15 -4.56
CA ALA A 77 8.09 5.50 -5.69
C ALA A 77 7.20 6.72 -5.40
N ASN A 78 6.59 6.79 -4.20
CA ASN A 78 5.77 7.93 -3.80
C ASN A 78 6.61 9.20 -3.64
N THR A 79 7.78 9.10 -3.02
CA THR A 79 8.68 10.24 -2.82
C THR A 79 9.16 10.81 -4.16
N VAL A 80 9.61 9.97 -5.08
CA VAL A 80 10.10 10.41 -6.40
C VAL A 80 8.97 11.05 -7.21
N ALA A 81 7.80 10.42 -7.26
CA ALA A 81 6.66 10.96 -7.98
C ALA A 81 6.25 12.35 -7.47
N TRP A 82 6.30 12.58 -6.15
CA TRP A 82 6.03 13.90 -5.61
C TRP A 82 7.10 14.93 -5.95
N VAL A 83 8.39 14.60 -5.85
CA VAL A 83 9.47 15.55 -6.20
C VAL A 83 9.29 16.04 -7.64
N VAL A 84 8.96 15.13 -8.56
CA VAL A 84 8.63 15.47 -9.94
C VAL A 84 7.36 16.35 -10.02
N GLY A 85 6.28 15.97 -9.35
CA GLY A 85 5.03 16.76 -9.36
C GLY A 85 5.19 18.17 -8.75
N PHE A 86 5.92 18.30 -7.65
CA PHE A 86 6.17 19.57 -6.97
C PHE A 86 7.07 20.49 -7.81
N THR A 87 8.13 19.95 -8.42
CA THR A 87 8.97 20.72 -9.34
C THR A 87 8.16 21.21 -10.54
N MET A 88 7.35 20.34 -11.16
CA MET A 88 6.45 20.72 -12.25
C MET A 88 5.42 21.79 -11.82
N PHE A 89 4.84 21.68 -10.62
CA PHE A 89 3.92 22.66 -10.06
C PHE A 89 4.56 24.05 -9.92
N ASN A 90 5.80 24.13 -9.42
CA ASN A 90 6.50 25.40 -9.26
C ASN A 90 6.92 26.00 -10.61
N MET A 91 7.39 25.18 -11.56
CA MET A 91 7.70 25.63 -12.92
C MET A 91 6.45 26.17 -13.64
N ASN A 92 5.29 25.52 -13.41
CA ASN A 92 4.05 25.91 -14.04
C ASN A 92 3.43 27.21 -13.50
N ARG A 93 3.90 27.76 -12.38
CA ARG A 93 3.41 29.06 -11.85
C ARG A 93 3.58 30.22 -12.83
N PHE A 94 4.49 30.09 -13.78
CA PHE A 94 4.78 31.10 -14.81
C PHE A 94 4.02 30.85 -16.12
N ASN A 95 3.21 29.80 -16.20
CA ASN A 95 2.47 29.43 -17.40
C ASN A 95 0.99 29.78 -17.26
N SER A 96 0.49 30.65 -18.14
CA SER A 96 -0.91 31.08 -18.17
C SER A 96 -1.84 30.08 -18.88
N ASN A 97 -1.30 29.09 -19.59
CA ASN A 97 -2.10 28.13 -20.35
C ASN A 97 -2.63 27.02 -19.44
N PHE A 98 -3.93 27.06 -19.16
CA PHE A 98 -4.62 26.05 -18.34
C PHE A 98 -4.35 24.62 -18.81
N LEU A 99 -4.46 24.33 -20.11
CA LEU A 99 -4.27 22.98 -20.65
C LEU A 99 -2.86 22.44 -20.44
N ILE A 100 -1.84 23.29 -20.63
CA ILE A 100 -0.44 22.92 -20.42
C ILE A 100 -0.22 22.69 -18.93
N GLY A 101 -0.73 23.59 -18.07
CA GLY A 101 -0.61 23.44 -16.63
C GLY A 101 -1.28 22.19 -16.08
N PHE A 102 -2.51 21.91 -16.50
CA PHE A 102 -3.22 20.68 -16.13
C PHE A 102 -2.45 19.42 -16.54
N THR A 103 -1.87 19.42 -17.74
CA THR A 103 -1.09 18.29 -18.24
C THR A 103 0.20 18.09 -17.42
N LEU A 104 0.96 19.16 -17.21
CA LEU A 104 2.25 19.12 -16.50
C LEU A 104 2.10 18.85 -15.01
N VAL A 105 1.06 19.36 -14.37
CA VAL A 105 0.92 19.31 -12.90
C VAL A 105 0.07 18.11 -12.45
N ILE A 106 -0.89 17.68 -13.26
CA ILE A 106 -1.86 16.64 -12.87
C ILE A 106 -1.61 15.35 -13.65
N LEU A 107 -1.74 15.37 -14.97
CA LEU A 107 -1.74 14.13 -15.77
C LEU A 107 -0.36 13.44 -15.79
N LEU A 108 0.72 14.18 -16.05
CA LEU A 108 2.08 13.60 -16.10
C LEU A 108 2.52 13.07 -14.72
N PRO A 109 2.41 13.83 -13.61
CA PRO A 109 2.75 13.29 -12.30
C PRO A 109 1.87 12.11 -11.89
N ALA A 110 0.57 12.13 -12.17
CA ALA A 110 -0.33 11.03 -11.82
C ALA A 110 -0.03 9.75 -12.61
N THR A 111 0.30 9.86 -13.91
CA THR A 111 0.70 8.71 -14.73
C THR A 111 2.05 8.14 -14.28
N LEU A 112 3.03 8.98 -13.98
CA LEU A 112 4.31 8.56 -13.41
C LEU A 112 4.12 7.86 -12.06
N TRP A 113 3.35 8.47 -11.16
CA TRP A 113 3.08 7.94 -9.83
C TRP A 113 2.37 6.58 -9.90
N GLY A 114 1.28 6.49 -10.66
CA GLY A 114 0.54 5.26 -10.88
C GLY A 114 1.40 4.20 -11.59
N GLY A 115 2.24 4.59 -12.53
CA GLY A 115 3.16 3.70 -13.25
C GLY A 115 4.22 3.08 -12.35
N MET A 116 4.83 3.89 -11.46
CA MET A 116 5.79 3.39 -10.47
C MET A 116 5.14 2.40 -9.50
N GLN A 117 3.95 2.72 -8.98
CA GLN A 117 3.20 1.81 -8.12
C GLN A 117 2.81 0.53 -8.85
N TRP A 118 2.33 0.63 -10.09
CA TRP A 118 1.96 -0.53 -10.91
C TRP A 118 3.15 -1.46 -11.16
N PHE A 119 4.34 -0.93 -11.40
CA PHE A 119 5.54 -1.73 -11.61
C PHE A 119 5.89 -2.62 -10.40
N ILE A 120 5.58 -2.15 -9.19
CA ILE A 120 5.71 -2.89 -7.94
C ILE A 120 4.56 -3.91 -7.83
N LEU A 121 3.31 -3.46 -7.98
CA LEU A 121 2.13 -4.31 -7.81
C LEU A 121 2.03 -5.46 -8.81
N ARG A 122 2.49 -5.28 -10.06
CA ARG A 122 2.41 -6.33 -11.10
C ARG A 122 3.22 -7.57 -10.77
N ARG A 123 4.17 -7.47 -9.83
CA ARG A 123 4.94 -8.61 -9.30
C ARG A 123 4.16 -9.37 -8.23
N LEU A 124 3.16 -8.74 -7.63
CA LEU A 124 2.41 -9.23 -6.48
C LEU A 124 1.05 -9.79 -6.89
N PHE A 125 0.30 -9.09 -7.76
CA PHE A 125 -1.03 -9.52 -8.23
C PHE A 125 -1.42 -8.83 -9.56
N PRO A 126 -2.36 -9.38 -10.34
CA PRO A 126 -2.80 -8.77 -11.59
C PRO A 126 -3.50 -7.42 -11.35
N CYS A 127 -2.93 -6.34 -11.89
CA CYS A 127 -3.33 -4.96 -11.60
C CYS A 127 -3.38 -4.05 -12.84
N LYS A 128 -3.95 -4.53 -13.95
CA LYS A 128 -3.94 -3.85 -15.26
C LYS A 128 -4.51 -2.42 -15.25
N TRP A 129 -5.48 -2.14 -14.38
CA TRP A 129 -6.18 -0.85 -14.31
C TRP A 129 -5.58 0.14 -13.32
N TRP A 130 -4.50 -0.22 -12.60
CA TRP A 130 -3.97 0.61 -11.51
C TRP A 130 -3.61 2.03 -11.94
N VAL A 131 -2.86 2.16 -13.03
CA VAL A 131 -2.44 3.49 -13.55
C VAL A 131 -3.65 4.34 -13.92
N VAL A 132 -4.62 3.75 -14.62
CA VAL A 132 -5.85 4.44 -15.04
C VAL A 132 -6.65 4.92 -13.84
N LEU A 133 -6.83 4.08 -12.82
CA LEU A 133 -7.56 4.41 -11.60
C LEU A 133 -6.86 5.50 -10.76
N THR A 134 -5.52 5.50 -10.73
CA THR A 134 -4.74 6.56 -10.09
C THR A 134 -4.89 7.88 -10.84
N VAL A 135 -4.78 7.89 -12.17
CA VAL A 135 -4.98 9.12 -12.98
C VAL A 135 -6.40 9.67 -12.83
N LEU A 136 -7.41 8.79 -12.89
CA LEU A 136 -8.80 9.16 -12.69
C LEU A 136 -9.02 9.76 -11.29
N GLY A 137 -8.53 9.07 -10.26
CA GLY A 137 -8.67 9.51 -8.86
C GLY A 137 -8.02 10.85 -8.59
N VAL A 138 -6.79 11.05 -9.06
CA VAL A 138 -6.07 12.34 -8.92
C VAL A 138 -6.79 13.45 -9.70
N THR A 139 -7.28 13.16 -10.91
CA THR A 139 -7.96 14.15 -11.76
C THR A 139 -9.29 14.58 -11.14
N VAL A 140 -10.16 13.63 -10.78
CA VAL A 140 -11.46 13.93 -10.16
C VAL A 140 -11.26 14.59 -8.80
N GLY A 141 -10.32 14.09 -8.00
CA GLY A 141 -9.95 14.68 -6.72
C GLY A 141 -9.49 16.13 -6.87
N PHE A 142 -8.70 16.45 -7.90
CA PHE A 142 -8.25 17.82 -8.16
C PHE A 142 -9.41 18.78 -8.39
N PHE A 143 -10.36 18.43 -9.26
CA PHE A 143 -11.51 19.30 -9.54
C PHE A 143 -12.42 19.49 -8.31
N LEU A 144 -12.66 18.43 -7.54
CA LEU A 144 -13.44 18.51 -6.31
C LEU A 144 -12.75 19.39 -5.26
N SER A 145 -11.44 19.21 -5.08
CA SER A 145 -10.66 20.00 -4.12
C SER A 145 -10.47 21.46 -4.55
N ALA A 146 -10.43 21.75 -5.86
CA ALA A 146 -10.44 23.11 -6.39
C ALA A 146 -11.77 23.82 -6.07
N GLY A 147 -12.90 23.14 -6.24
CA GLY A 147 -14.20 23.68 -5.85
C GLY A 147 -14.31 24.00 -4.35
N ILE A 148 -13.69 23.17 -3.49
CA ILE A 148 -13.60 23.47 -2.05
C ILE A 148 -12.73 24.70 -1.80
N TYR A 149 -11.57 24.79 -2.47
CA TYR A 149 -10.67 25.94 -2.31
C TYR A 149 -11.36 27.26 -2.66
N ASP A 150 -12.03 27.33 -3.81
CA ASP A 150 -12.67 28.57 -4.29
C ASP A 150 -13.76 29.07 -3.33
N ASN A 151 -14.51 28.15 -2.73
CA ASN A 151 -15.62 28.49 -1.87
C ASN A 151 -15.25 28.64 -0.38
N TRP A 152 -14.18 27.97 0.11
CA TRP A 152 -13.92 27.81 1.55
C TRP A 152 -12.51 28.24 1.98
N ARG A 153 -11.69 28.82 1.10
CA ARG A 153 -10.31 29.26 1.42
C ARG A 153 -10.19 30.18 2.64
N PHE A 154 -11.25 30.90 2.99
CA PHE A 154 -11.28 31.82 4.13
C PHE A 154 -11.19 31.11 5.49
N LEU A 155 -11.43 29.79 5.55
CA LEU A 155 -11.36 28.99 6.79
C LEU A 155 -9.93 28.56 7.19
N GLY A 156 -8.89 29.14 6.56
CA GLY A 156 -7.49 28.87 6.91
C GLY A 156 -7.13 27.38 6.80
N TRP A 157 -6.62 26.76 7.85
CA TRP A 157 -6.19 25.35 7.81
C TRP A 157 -7.31 24.35 7.55
N VAL A 158 -8.57 24.72 7.80
CA VAL A 158 -9.71 23.82 7.64
C VAL A 158 -9.91 23.45 6.17
N TRP A 159 -9.72 24.38 5.22
CA TRP A 159 -9.86 24.05 3.80
C TRP A 159 -8.78 23.06 3.36
N VAL A 160 -7.55 23.17 3.87
CA VAL A 160 -6.45 22.23 3.56
C VAL A 160 -6.83 20.82 3.97
N ALA A 161 -7.40 20.67 5.17
CA ALA A 161 -7.87 19.39 5.68
C ALA A 161 -9.05 18.82 4.87
N MET A 162 -10.03 19.67 4.50
CA MET A 162 -11.19 19.25 3.71
C MET A 162 -10.79 18.85 2.29
N SER A 163 -10.03 19.70 1.59
CA SER A 163 -9.51 19.42 0.24
C SER A 163 -8.60 18.20 0.24
N GLY A 164 -7.82 18.00 1.31
CA GLY A 164 -6.98 16.83 1.51
C GLY A 164 -7.77 15.54 1.67
N ALA A 165 -8.76 15.54 2.55
CA ALA A 165 -9.63 14.40 2.79
C ALA A 165 -10.45 14.03 1.55
N VAL A 166 -10.96 15.02 0.80
CA VAL A 166 -11.70 14.77 -0.44
C VAL A 166 -10.78 14.22 -1.52
N TRP A 167 -9.62 14.85 -1.76
CA TRP A 167 -8.67 14.37 -2.76
C TRP A 167 -8.17 12.95 -2.43
N GLY A 168 -7.75 12.73 -1.19
CA GLY A 168 -7.27 11.44 -0.71
C GLY A 168 -8.35 10.37 -0.69
N GLY A 169 -9.58 10.72 -0.31
CA GLY A 169 -10.73 9.84 -0.35
C GLY A 169 -11.09 9.40 -1.77
N VAL A 170 -11.12 10.33 -2.73
CA VAL A 170 -11.41 10.02 -4.14
C VAL A 170 -10.34 9.09 -4.72
N LEU A 171 -9.06 9.40 -4.51
CA LEU A 171 -7.96 8.52 -4.91
C LEU A 171 -8.03 7.15 -4.23
N GLY A 172 -8.30 7.13 -2.93
CA GLY A 172 -8.46 5.93 -2.14
C GLY A 172 -9.60 5.06 -2.64
N ILE A 173 -10.74 5.65 -3.00
CA ILE A 173 -11.91 4.94 -3.56
C ILE A 173 -11.54 4.32 -4.90
N THR A 174 -10.94 5.07 -5.83
CA THR A 174 -10.62 4.56 -7.16
C THR A 174 -9.64 3.39 -7.10
N GLN A 175 -8.61 3.47 -6.24
CA GLN A 175 -7.67 2.37 -6.03
C GLN A 175 -8.30 1.19 -5.28
N TRP A 176 -9.14 1.47 -4.28
CA TRP A 176 -9.85 0.47 -3.49
C TRP A 176 -10.78 -0.41 -4.34
N LEU A 177 -11.42 0.15 -5.37
CA LEU A 177 -12.24 -0.63 -6.32
C LEU A 177 -11.48 -1.81 -6.93
N MET A 178 -10.16 -1.69 -7.08
CA MET A 178 -9.31 -2.78 -7.54
C MET A 178 -8.89 -3.72 -6.40
N LEU A 179 -8.50 -3.16 -5.25
CA LEU A 179 -8.01 -3.93 -4.10
C LEU A 179 -9.08 -4.78 -3.43
N ARG A 180 -10.35 -4.37 -3.49
CA ARG A 180 -11.47 -5.08 -2.84
C ARG A 180 -11.68 -6.50 -3.36
N TRP A 181 -11.28 -6.76 -4.61
CA TRP A 181 -11.38 -8.08 -5.21
C TRP A 181 -10.23 -9.00 -4.79
N GLN A 182 -9.16 -8.44 -4.21
CA GLN A 182 -7.95 -9.18 -3.83
C GLN A 182 -7.85 -9.37 -2.30
N PHE A 183 -8.30 -8.39 -1.51
CA PHE A 183 -8.09 -8.36 -0.06
C PHE A 183 -9.37 -8.10 0.73
N SER A 184 -9.59 -8.89 1.79
CA SER A 184 -10.77 -8.85 2.68
C SER A 184 -10.86 -7.55 3.46
N HIS A 185 -9.72 -7.05 3.92
CA HIS A 185 -9.61 -5.85 4.74
C HIS A 185 -9.24 -4.58 3.93
N SER A 186 -9.51 -4.61 2.61
CA SER A 186 -9.12 -3.55 1.67
C SER A 186 -9.65 -2.15 2.03
N SER A 187 -10.70 -2.02 2.84
CA SER A 187 -11.23 -0.73 3.30
C SER A 187 -10.23 0.11 4.10
N TRP A 188 -9.24 -0.52 4.75
CA TRP A 188 -8.15 0.21 5.42
C TRP A 188 -7.28 1.02 4.46
N TRP A 189 -7.24 0.63 3.17
CA TRP A 189 -6.61 1.42 2.12
C TRP A 189 -7.27 2.80 1.98
N LEU A 190 -8.60 2.81 1.98
CA LEU A 190 -9.38 4.04 1.86
C LEU A 190 -9.12 4.96 3.06
N VAL A 191 -9.19 4.41 4.27
CA VAL A 191 -8.95 5.18 5.50
C VAL A 191 -7.56 5.83 5.49
N ALA A 192 -6.52 5.06 5.12
CA ALA A 192 -5.17 5.58 5.03
C ALA A 192 -5.06 6.76 4.05
N ASN A 193 -5.62 6.62 2.84
CA ASN A 193 -5.55 7.67 1.82
C ASN A 193 -6.36 8.93 2.20
N THR A 194 -7.54 8.78 2.80
CA THR A 194 -8.36 9.92 3.24
C THR A 194 -7.65 10.75 4.31
N ILE A 195 -7.02 10.10 5.30
CA ILE A 195 -6.31 10.81 6.38
C ILE A 195 -5.05 11.49 5.85
N LEU A 196 -4.28 10.79 5.01
CA LEU A 196 -2.98 11.26 4.55
C LEU A 196 -3.07 12.21 3.35
N GLY A 197 -4.20 12.29 2.65
CA GLY A 197 -4.41 13.23 1.54
C GLY A 197 -4.20 14.70 1.96
N SER A 198 -4.51 15.03 3.21
CA SER A 198 -4.24 16.36 3.81
C SER A 198 -2.76 16.70 3.87
N LEU A 199 -1.88 15.72 4.04
CA LEU A 199 -0.42 15.94 4.01
C LEU A 199 0.06 16.33 2.60
N ILE A 200 -0.56 15.77 1.56
CA ILE A 200 -0.26 16.13 0.16
C ILE A 200 -0.68 17.56 -0.12
N ILE A 201 -1.93 17.94 0.17
CA ILE A 201 -2.40 19.31 -0.07
C ILE A 201 -1.61 20.33 0.76
N TYR A 202 -1.32 20.00 2.02
CA TYR A 202 -0.48 20.83 2.88
C TYR A 202 0.91 21.06 2.26
N SER A 203 1.52 20.05 1.63
CA SER A 203 2.85 20.20 1.00
C SER A 203 2.87 21.25 -0.11
N PHE A 204 1.80 21.31 -0.92
CA PHE A 204 1.67 22.31 -1.99
C PHE A 204 1.35 23.69 -1.44
N TYR A 205 0.52 23.77 -0.39
CA TYR A 205 0.17 25.03 0.27
C TYR A 205 1.37 25.66 0.99
N ALA A 206 2.14 24.87 1.75
CA ALA A 206 3.30 25.35 2.49
C ALA A 206 4.43 25.85 1.56
N GLY A 207 4.46 25.40 0.30
CA GLY A 207 5.43 25.85 -0.71
C GLY A 207 6.88 25.47 -0.40
N SER A 208 7.13 24.64 0.60
CA SER A 208 8.47 24.23 1.05
C SER A 208 8.77 22.80 0.63
N LEU A 209 9.90 22.64 -0.06
CA LEU A 209 10.43 21.32 -0.44
C LEU A 209 10.64 20.41 0.78
N VAL A 210 11.09 20.98 1.91
CA VAL A 210 11.38 20.22 3.13
C VAL A 210 10.10 19.68 3.76
N TYR A 211 9.08 20.53 3.94
CA TYR A 211 7.81 20.10 4.52
C TYR A 211 7.11 19.07 3.64
N GLY A 212 7.17 19.25 2.31
CA GLY A 212 6.59 18.27 1.40
C GLY A 212 7.34 16.94 1.34
N PHE A 213 8.66 16.94 1.43
CA PHE A 213 9.43 15.70 1.54
C PHE A 213 9.07 14.91 2.81
N VAL A 214 8.99 15.57 3.96
CA VAL A 214 8.63 14.94 5.24
C VAL A 214 7.19 14.41 5.23
N ALA A 215 6.25 15.22 4.74
CA ALA A 215 4.84 14.85 4.64
C ALA A 215 4.63 13.56 3.80
N LEU A 216 5.47 13.36 2.79
CA LEU A 216 5.20 12.35 1.75
C LEU A 216 6.08 11.12 1.80
N THR A 217 7.24 11.23 2.43
CA THR A 217 7.86 10.06 3.03
C THR A 217 6.92 9.45 4.07
N GLY A 218 6.22 10.28 4.87
CA GLY A 218 5.13 9.84 5.75
C GLY A 218 3.98 9.16 5.01
N PHE A 219 3.43 9.80 3.97
CA PHE A 219 2.37 9.22 3.14
C PHE A 219 2.79 7.86 2.53
N GLY A 220 3.97 7.80 1.91
CA GLY A 220 4.50 6.59 1.27
C GLY A 220 4.78 5.47 2.27
N ALA A 221 5.34 5.81 3.44
CA ALA A 221 5.61 4.84 4.51
C ALA A 221 4.32 4.22 5.05
N VAL A 222 3.28 5.04 5.29
CA VAL A 222 2.00 4.56 5.81
C VAL A 222 1.24 3.77 4.76
N THR A 223 1.06 4.28 3.53
CA THR A 223 0.37 3.54 2.47
C THR A 223 1.09 2.25 2.08
N GLY A 224 2.43 2.26 2.03
CA GLY A 224 3.23 1.05 1.83
C GLY A 224 3.09 0.07 2.99
N GLY A 225 3.03 0.57 4.23
CA GLY A 225 2.78 -0.23 5.43
C GLY A 225 1.40 -0.88 5.39
N THR A 226 0.37 -0.12 5.00
CA THR A 226 -0.99 -0.63 4.78
C THR A 226 -1.00 -1.70 3.70
N LEU A 227 -0.29 -1.51 2.58
CA LEU A 227 -0.17 -2.52 1.52
C LEU A 227 0.44 -3.82 2.04
N VAL A 228 1.58 -3.74 2.74
CA VAL A 228 2.24 -4.92 3.32
C VAL A 228 1.36 -5.60 4.36
N TRP A 229 0.64 -4.83 5.16
CA TRP A 229 -0.32 -5.37 6.11
C TRP A 229 -1.50 -6.08 5.42
N LEU A 230 -2.06 -5.50 4.35
CA LEU A 230 -3.12 -6.12 3.55
C LEU A 230 -2.67 -7.43 2.92
N MET A 231 -1.43 -7.51 2.43
CA MET A 231 -0.87 -8.74 1.87
C MET A 231 -0.68 -9.86 2.89
N ARG A 232 -0.67 -9.54 4.18
CA ARG A 232 -0.58 -10.53 5.27
C ARG A 232 -1.94 -11.03 5.75
N GLN A 233 -3.02 -10.41 5.30
CA GLN A 233 -4.38 -10.82 5.62
C GLN A 233 -4.76 -12.06 4.79
N PRO A 234 -5.61 -12.96 5.31
CA PRO A 234 -6.15 -14.07 4.53
C PRO A 234 -6.95 -13.54 3.33
N ALA A 235 -6.70 -14.14 2.15
CA ALA A 235 -7.39 -13.80 0.92
C ALA A 235 -8.91 -14.04 1.04
N VAL A 236 -9.72 -13.22 0.35
CA VAL A 236 -11.16 -13.47 0.24
C VAL A 236 -11.35 -14.72 -0.61
N LYS A 237 -11.89 -15.78 -0.04
CA LYS A 237 -12.45 -16.89 -0.84
C LYS A 237 -13.77 -16.38 -1.44
N TYR A 238 -13.82 -16.25 -2.75
CA TYR A 238 -15.08 -16.20 -3.51
C TYR A 238 -15.45 -17.61 -3.93
#